data_AF-A0A520QVY0-F1
#
_entry.id   AF-A0A520QVY0-F1
#
_cell.length_a   1.000
_cell.length_b   1.000
_cell.length_c   1.000
_cell.angle_alpha   90.00
_cell.angle_beta   90.00
_cell.angle_gamma   90.00
#
_symmetry.space_group_name_H-M   'P 1'
#
loop_
_entity.id
_entity.type
_entity.pdbx_description
1 polymer ?
#
loop_
_entity_poly.entity_id
_entity_poly.type
_entity_poly.pdbx_seq_one_letter_code
_entity_poly.pdbx_strand_id
1 'polypeptide(L)'
;MSRTKKTAVLVAERGGEWSEWVEPLRDDVDDIAIVLQRQGESPSELATRVRERVAELQLEGELVAAALVGGDRWDPDTLSARSLMIRAIVSQMVPTGQGRLFLDGGGRAGRGRHAMQALAAVVEDQVGGGIAVLTQSPAVAPMAPARAA
;
A
#
# COMPACT_ATOMS: atom_id res chain seq x y z
N MET A 1 -20.96 0.25 23.05
CA MET A 1 -20.06 -0.55 22.18
C MET A 1 -18.89 0.35 21.83
N SER A 2 -17.65 -0.01 22.19
CA SER A 2 -16.48 0.76 21.76
C SER A 2 -16.34 0.60 20.25
N ARG A 3 -16.14 1.70 19.52
CA ARG A 3 -15.85 1.67 18.08
C ARG A 3 -14.55 0.88 17.87
N THR A 4 -14.55 -0.08 16.97
CA THR A 4 -13.32 -0.78 16.56
C THR A 4 -12.37 0.24 15.93
N LYS A 5 -11.11 0.27 16.41
CA LYS A 5 -10.07 1.15 15.88
C LYS A 5 -9.81 0.79 14.42
N LYS A 6 -9.90 1.75 13.51
CA LYS A 6 -9.51 1.59 12.11
C LYS A 6 -8.07 2.04 11.93
N THR A 7 -7.26 1.23 11.27
CA THR A 7 -5.84 1.52 11.06
C THR A 7 -5.50 1.47 9.58
N ALA A 8 -4.49 2.25 9.20
CA ALA A 8 -3.80 2.11 7.92
C ALA A 8 -2.36 1.65 8.12
N VAL A 9 -1.78 1.00 7.10
CA VAL A 9 -0.34 0.74 7.04
C VAL A 9 0.29 1.41 5.82
N LEU A 10 1.32 2.22 6.05
CA LEU A 10 2.15 2.81 5.01
C LEU A 10 3.49 2.08 4.98
N VAL A 11 3.72 1.31 3.92
CA VAL A 11 4.99 0.62 3.68
C VAL A 11 5.76 1.38 2.62
N ALA A 12 7.02 1.72 2.88
CA ALA A 12 7.87 2.40 1.93
C ALA A 12 9.20 1.66 1.74
N GLU A 13 9.49 1.33 0.49
CA GLU A 13 10.81 0.89 0.08
C GLU A 13 11.79 2.06 0.03
N ARG A 14 13.08 1.74 0.00
CA ARG A 14 14.14 2.74 -0.06
C ARG A 14 14.04 3.55 -1.35
N GLY A 15 13.99 4.87 -1.20
CA GLY A 15 13.84 5.81 -2.31
C GLY A 15 12.40 6.06 -2.74
N GLY A 16 11.41 5.39 -2.12
CA GLY A 16 10.00 5.69 -2.33
C GLY A 16 9.60 7.03 -1.69
N GLU A 17 8.78 7.80 -2.40
CA GLU A 17 8.27 9.11 -1.97
C GLU A 17 7.06 8.93 -1.03
N TRP A 18 7.29 8.44 0.19
CA TRP A 18 6.21 8.02 1.09
C TRP A 18 5.47 9.14 1.80
N SER A 19 6.09 10.31 1.99
CA SER A 19 5.52 11.38 2.83
C SER A 19 4.21 11.93 2.27
N GLU A 20 4.03 11.90 0.94
CA GLU A 20 2.79 12.33 0.28
C GLU A 20 1.60 11.40 0.54
N TRP A 21 1.84 10.20 1.06
CA TRP A 21 0.81 9.20 1.34
C TRP A 21 0.22 9.29 2.75
N VAL A 22 0.80 10.09 3.65
CA VAL A 22 0.32 10.20 5.02
C VAL A 22 -1.08 10.80 5.08
N GLU A 23 -1.32 11.94 4.41
CA GLU A 23 -2.64 12.58 4.40
C GLU A 23 -3.70 11.74 3.66
N PRO A 24 -3.44 11.21 2.44
CA PRO A 24 -4.37 10.30 1.76
C PRO A 24 -4.82 9.09 2.56
N LEU A 25 -3.96 8.55 3.42
CA LEU A 25 -4.31 7.42 4.29
C LEU A 25 -5.08 7.85 5.54
N ARG A 26 -4.98 9.12 5.96
CA ARG A 26 -5.55 9.62 7.22
C ARG A 26 -7.07 9.77 7.17
N ASP A 27 -7.64 10.02 6.00
CA ASP A 27 -9.05 10.45 5.84
C ASP A 27 -10.09 9.57 6.55
N ASP A 28 -9.84 8.26 6.71
CA ASP A 28 -10.81 7.31 7.29
C ASP A 28 -10.25 6.39 8.40
N VAL A 29 -9.10 6.72 8.98
CA VAL A 29 -8.43 5.88 9.98
C VAL A 29 -8.10 6.63 11.26
N ASP A 30 -8.10 5.91 12.37
CA ASP A 30 -7.75 6.45 13.68
C ASP A 30 -6.22 6.53 13.86
N ASP A 31 -5.46 5.74 13.11
CA ASP A 31 -4.00 5.64 13.23
C ASP A 31 -3.34 5.11 11.94
N ILE A 32 -2.07 5.48 11.73
CA ILE A 32 -1.26 5.04 10.58
C ILE A 32 0.04 4.43 11.10
N ALA A 33 0.22 3.13 10.86
CA ALA A 33 1.49 2.47 11.08
C ALA A 33 2.41 2.67 9.88
N ILE A 34 3.60 3.23 10.10
CA ILE A 34 4.58 3.48 9.04
C ILE A 34 5.72 2.45 9.15
N VAL A 35 5.99 1.73 8.06
CA VAL A 35 7.07 0.75 7.95
C VAL A 35 8.01 1.16 6.81
N LEU A 36 9.14 1.76 7.17
CA LEU A 36 10.17 2.19 6.22
C LEU A 36 11.29 1.15 6.10
N GLN A 37 11.76 0.90 4.88
CA GLN A 37 12.94 0.07 4.65
C GLN A 37 14.18 0.73 5.27
N ARG A 38 14.84 0.02 6.21
CA ARG A 38 16.05 0.50 6.89
C ARG A 38 17.24 0.50 5.93
N GLN A 39 18.30 1.25 6.25
CA GLN A 39 19.57 1.13 5.51
C GLN A 39 20.13 -0.29 5.66
N GLY A 40 20.64 -0.88 4.57
CA GLY A 40 21.18 -2.24 4.54
C GLY A 40 20.12 -3.35 4.52
N GLU A 41 18.87 -3.06 4.86
CA GLU A 41 17.78 -4.04 4.82
C GLU A 41 17.43 -4.45 3.39
N SER A 42 17.34 -5.76 3.17
CA SER A 42 16.90 -6.38 1.93
C SER A 42 15.37 -6.29 1.77
N PRO A 43 14.84 -6.40 0.53
CA PRO A 43 13.40 -6.46 0.31
C PRO A 43 12.70 -7.59 1.09
N SER A 44 13.33 -8.75 1.22
CA SER A 44 12.77 -9.92 1.92
C SER A 44 12.69 -9.72 3.45
N GLU A 45 13.68 -9.04 4.04
CA GLU A 45 13.66 -8.66 5.46
C GLU A 45 12.56 -7.63 5.73
N LEU A 46 12.40 -6.63 4.85
CA LEU A 46 11.29 -5.69 4.91
C LEU A 46 9.94 -6.44 4.84
N ALA A 47 9.78 -7.37 3.91
CA ALA A 47 8.56 -8.15 3.76
C ALA A 47 8.22 -8.97 5.02
N THR A 48 9.24 -9.51 5.69
CA THR A 48 9.08 -10.22 6.97
C THR A 48 8.55 -9.27 8.06
N ARG A 49 9.17 -8.10 8.21
CA ARG A 49 8.73 -7.07 9.16
C ARG A 49 7.32 -6.53 8.88
N VAL A 50 6.98 -6.35 7.61
CA VAL A 50 5.63 -5.91 7.22
C VAL A 50 4.60 -6.95 7.63
N ARG A 51 4.88 -8.24 7.38
CA ARG A 51 4.00 -9.33 7.82
C ARG A 51 3.81 -9.34 9.33
N GLU A 52 4.88 -9.20 10.10
CA GLU A 52 4.83 -9.12 11.57
C GLU A 52 4.00 -7.92 12.03
N ARG A 53 4.27 -6.73 11.47
CA ARG A 53 3.57 -5.51 11.87
C ARG A 53 2.08 -5.55 11.52
N VAL A 54 1.73 -6.10 10.35
CA VAL A 54 0.34 -6.27 9.93
C VAL A 54 -0.39 -7.26 10.87
N ALA A 55 0.26 -8.33 11.30
CA ALA A 55 -0.31 -9.27 12.26
C ALA A 55 -0.57 -8.61 13.64
N GLU A 56 0.33 -7.74 14.10
CA GLU A 56 0.13 -6.96 15.32
C GLU A 56 -1.06 -5.99 15.18
N LEU A 57 -1.14 -5.25 14.08
CA LEU A 57 -2.22 -4.29 13.84
C LEU A 57 -3.60 -4.93 13.84
N GLN A 58 -3.71 -6.15 13.33
CA GLN A 58 -4.97 -6.91 13.37
C GLN A 58 -5.45 -7.20 14.80
N LEU A 59 -4.52 -7.35 15.75
CA LEU A 59 -4.87 -7.53 17.17
C LEU A 59 -5.31 -6.21 17.83
N GLU A 60 -4.84 -5.07 17.31
CA GLU A 60 -5.16 -3.74 17.80
C GLU A 60 -6.47 -3.16 17.21
N GLY A 61 -6.86 -3.62 16.02
CA GLY A 61 -8.04 -3.10 15.32
C GLY A 61 -8.20 -3.65 13.91
N GLU A 62 -8.99 -2.94 13.11
CA GLU A 62 -9.31 -3.29 11.73
C GLU A 62 -8.36 -2.57 10.77
N LEU A 63 -7.66 -3.33 9.91
CA LEU A 63 -6.85 -2.76 8.83
C LEU A 63 -7.76 -2.44 7.64
N VAL A 64 -7.98 -1.16 7.35
CA VAL A 64 -8.94 -0.72 6.31
C VAL A 64 -8.27 -0.04 5.11
N ALA A 65 -7.00 0.34 5.24
CA ALA A 65 -6.24 0.96 4.17
C ALA A 65 -4.76 0.59 4.24
N ALA A 66 -4.10 0.54 3.10
CA ALA A 66 -2.66 0.35 3.02
C ALA A 66 -2.07 1.03 1.80
N ALA A 67 -0.88 1.58 1.91
CA ALA A 67 -0.08 1.99 0.76
C ALA A 67 1.26 1.27 0.77
N LEU A 68 1.65 0.72 -0.37
CA LEU A 68 2.99 0.20 -0.64
C LEU A 68 3.65 1.12 -1.67
N VAL A 69 4.62 1.90 -1.20
CA VAL A 69 5.38 2.87 -1.99
C VAL A 69 6.72 2.25 -2.36
N GLY A 70 6.82 1.84 -3.62
CA GLY A 70 8.01 1.22 -4.19
C GLY A 70 9.13 2.22 -4.46
N GLY A 71 10.37 1.73 -4.42
CA GLY A 71 11.55 2.44 -4.90
C GLY A 71 11.90 2.07 -6.35
N ASP A 72 13.04 2.56 -6.82
CA ASP A 72 13.51 2.35 -8.21
C ASP A 72 13.89 0.89 -8.54
N ARG A 73 14.05 0.04 -7.53
CA ARG A 73 14.49 -1.36 -7.69
C ARG A 73 13.34 -2.25 -8.18
N TRP A 74 13.60 -3.14 -9.13
CA TRP A 74 12.57 -3.97 -9.79
C TRP A 74 13.03 -5.39 -10.16
N ASP A 75 14.11 -5.89 -9.56
CA ASP A 75 14.55 -7.27 -9.78
C ASP A 75 13.58 -8.32 -9.21
N PRO A 76 13.72 -9.62 -9.59
CA PRO A 76 12.80 -10.68 -9.16
C PRO A 76 12.66 -10.81 -7.63
N ASP A 77 13.71 -10.58 -6.87
CA ASP A 77 13.66 -10.63 -5.40
C ASP A 77 12.78 -9.50 -4.85
N THR A 78 12.93 -8.30 -5.41
CA THR A 78 12.11 -7.14 -5.06
C THR A 78 10.63 -7.38 -5.39
N LEU A 79 10.32 -7.94 -6.57
CA LEU A 79 8.95 -8.27 -6.97
C LEU A 79 8.33 -9.36 -6.07
N SER A 80 9.13 -10.37 -5.71
CA SER A 80 8.70 -11.44 -4.80
C SER A 80 8.39 -10.90 -3.41
N ALA A 81 9.25 -10.02 -2.88
CA ALA A 81 9.04 -9.35 -1.60
C ALA A 81 7.78 -8.47 -1.61
N ARG A 82 7.53 -7.69 -2.67
CA ARG A 82 6.30 -6.90 -2.84
C ARG A 82 5.06 -7.78 -2.82
N SER A 83 5.10 -8.91 -3.53
CA SER A 83 4.00 -9.88 -3.55
C SER A 83 3.71 -10.46 -2.17
N LEU A 84 4.75 -10.74 -1.37
CA LEU A 84 4.60 -11.20 0.01
C LEU A 84 4.01 -10.12 0.92
N MET A 85 4.47 -8.87 0.81
CA MET A 85 3.93 -7.73 1.56
C MET A 85 2.45 -7.52 1.25
N ILE A 86 2.09 -7.50 -0.04
CA ILE A 86 0.71 -7.33 -0.49
C ILE A 86 -0.17 -8.45 0.05
N ARG A 87 0.26 -9.71 -0.07
CA ARG A 87 -0.49 -10.85 0.45
C ARG A 87 -0.72 -10.73 1.96
N ALA A 88 0.31 -10.36 2.72
CA ALA A 88 0.20 -10.15 4.16
C ALA A 88 -0.86 -9.08 4.49
N ILE A 89 -0.79 -7.92 3.82
CA ILE A 89 -1.72 -6.81 3.98
C ILE A 89 -3.16 -7.22 3.62
N VAL A 90 -3.36 -7.71 2.39
CA VAL A 90 -4.67 -8.06 1.83
C VAL A 90 -5.36 -9.14 2.65
N SER A 91 -4.62 -10.15 3.13
CA SER A 91 -5.18 -11.24 3.94
C SER A 91 -5.88 -10.77 5.21
N GLN A 92 -5.53 -9.59 5.73
CA GLN A 92 -6.20 -8.99 6.89
C GLN A 92 -7.45 -8.17 6.51
N MET A 93 -7.48 -7.63 5.29
CA MET A 93 -8.64 -6.89 4.77
C MET A 93 -9.77 -7.83 4.34
N VAL A 94 -9.45 -8.98 3.74
CA VAL A 94 -10.44 -9.93 3.19
C VAL A 94 -11.55 -10.31 4.18
N PRO A 95 -11.27 -10.69 5.45
CA PRO A 95 -12.31 -11.06 6.41
C PRO A 95 -13.30 -9.94 6.73
N THR A 96 -12.89 -8.68 6.59
CA THR A 96 -13.74 -7.50 6.84
C THR A 96 -14.62 -7.17 5.63
N GLY A 97 -14.31 -7.73 4.47
CA GLY A 97 -15.00 -7.48 3.21
C GLY A 97 -14.81 -6.07 2.65
N GLN A 98 -13.91 -5.28 3.24
CA GLN A 98 -13.63 -3.91 2.84
C GLN A 98 -12.12 -3.62 2.91
N GLY A 99 -11.62 -2.75 2.03
CA GLY A 99 -10.24 -2.29 2.12
C GLY A 99 -9.80 -1.48 0.91
N ARG A 100 -8.76 -0.68 1.10
CA ARG A 100 -8.06 0.02 0.00
C ARG A 100 -6.59 -0.33 0.04
N LEU A 101 -6.06 -0.82 -1.07
CA LEU A 101 -4.64 -1.05 -1.26
C LEU A 101 -4.14 -0.12 -2.36
N PHE A 102 -3.23 0.78 -1.99
CA PHE A 102 -2.54 1.65 -2.92
C PHE A 102 -1.16 1.08 -3.24
N LEU A 103 -0.89 0.86 -4.52
CA LEU A 103 0.40 0.37 -5.04
C LEU A 103 1.04 1.48 -5.86
N ASP A 104 1.99 2.17 -5.26
CA ASP A 104 2.73 3.24 -5.91
C ASP A 104 4.13 2.75 -6.29
N GLY A 105 4.55 2.98 -7.52
CA GLY A 105 5.92 2.69 -7.95
C GLY A 105 6.86 3.89 -7.93
N GLY A 106 6.42 5.02 -7.37
CA GLY A 106 7.16 6.28 -7.26
C GLY A 106 6.92 7.24 -8.43
N GLY A 107 7.20 8.53 -8.19
CA GLY A 107 6.90 9.64 -9.10
C GLY A 107 7.76 9.72 -10.37
N ARG A 108 8.89 9.01 -10.44
CA ARG A 108 9.73 8.99 -11.64
C ARG A 108 9.17 8.00 -12.66
N ALA A 109 8.74 8.52 -13.81
CA ALA A 109 8.28 7.72 -14.96
C ALA A 109 9.34 6.67 -15.35
N GLY A 110 9.17 5.46 -14.85
CA GLY A 110 10.18 4.41 -14.91
C GLY A 110 9.59 3.02 -14.74
N ARG A 111 10.45 2.01 -14.83
CA ARG A 111 10.07 0.58 -14.79
C ARG A 111 9.41 0.18 -13.46
N GLY A 112 9.76 0.84 -12.35
CA GLY A 112 9.16 0.60 -11.03
C GLY A 112 7.65 0.86 -11.02
N ARG A 113 7.21 1.98 -11.61
CA ARG A 113 5.78 2.32 -11.78
C ARG A 113 5.03 1.27 -12.59
N HIS A 114 5.56 0.87 -13.75
CA HIS A 114 4.92 -0.15 -14.58
C HIS A 114 4.85 -1.51 -13.89
N ALA A 115 5.89 -1.89 -13.15
CA ALA A 115 5.89 -3.13 -12.38
C ALA A 115 4.82 -3.10 -11.27
N MET A 116 4.66 -1.98 -10.56
CA MET A 116 3.62 -1.83 -9.55
C MET A 116 2.21 -1.79 -10.15
N GLN A 117 2.04 -1.19 -11.34
CA GLN A 117 0.77 -1.24 -12.09
C GLN A 117 0.41 -2.66 -12.51
N ALA A 118 1.37 -3.43 -13.03
CA ALA A 118 1.15 -4.82 -13.40
C ALA A 118 0.80 -5.68 -12.17
N LEU A 119 1.50 -5.44 -11.06
CA LEU A 119 1.22 -6.12 -9.79
C LEU A 119 -0.18 -5.77 -9.27
N ALA A 120 -0.60 -4.51 -9.37
CA ALA A 120 -1.94 -4.08 -8.99
C ALA A 120 -3.02 -4.80 -9.79
N ALA A 121 -2.87 -4.88 -11.11
CA ALA A 121 -3.84 -5.57 -11.97
C ALA A 121 -3.97 -7.07 -11.59
N VAL A 122 -2.86 -7.73 -11.30
CA VAL A 122 -2.86 -9.14 -10.84
C VAL A 122 -3.52 -9.28 -9.47
N VAL A 123 -3.25 -8.35 -8.56
CA VAL A 123 -3.84 -8.39 -7.22
C VAL A 123 -5.34 -8.11 -7.29
N GLU A 124 -5.77 -7.13 -8.08
CA GLU A 124 -7.18 -6.79 -8.31
C GLU A 124 -7.97 -7.99 -8.84
N ASP A 125 -7.40 -8.78 -9.76
CA ASP A 125 -8.02 -10.00 -10.26
C ASP A 125 -8.13 -11.11 -9.17
N GLN A 126 -7.20 -11.11 -8.20
CA GLN A 126 -7.15 -12.10 -7.12
C GLN A 126 -7.98 -11.72 -5.89
N VAL A 127 -8.12 -10.43 -5.61
CA VAL A 127 -8.87 -9.93 -4.45
C VAL A 127 -10.30 -9.65 -4.91
N GLY A 128 -11.25 -10.45 -4.45
CA GLY A 128 -12.67 -10.28 -4.82
C GLY A 128 -13.23 -8.89 -4.46
N GLY A 129 -14.51 -8.65 -4.78
CA GLY A 129 -15.15 -7.31 -4.83
C GLY A 129 -15.24 -6.46 -3.54
N GLY A 130 -14.47 -6.77 -2.48
CA GLY A 130 -14.39 -5.99 -1.25
C GLY A 130 -13.11 -5.15 -1.09
N ILE A 131 -12.06 -5.39 -1.88
CA ILE A 131 -10.78 -4.65 -1.75
C ILE A 131 -10.53 -3.86 -3.02
N ALA A 132 -10.49 -2.54 -2.90
CA ALA A 132 -10.11 -1.66 -4.00
C ALA A 132 -8.58 -1.61 -4.12
N VAL A 133 -8.04 -1.97 -5.29
CA VAL A 133 -6.60 -1.86 -5.59
C VAL A 133 -6.38 -0.66 -6.52
N LEU A 134 -5.50 0.26 -6.13
CA LEU A 134 -5.31 1.55 -6.78
C LEU A 134 -3.82 1.79 -7.04
N THR A 135 -3.46 2.42 -8.17
CA THR A 135 -2.06 2.54 -8.61
C THR A 135 -1.47 3.96 -8.51
N GLN A 136 -2.17 4.90 -7.87
CA GLN A 136 -1.75 6.32 -7.78
C GLN A 136 -2.23 6.99 -6.49
N SER A 137 -1.45 7.97 -6.02
CA SER A 137 -1.84 8.90 -4.96
C SER A 137 -3.00 9.80 -5.45
N PRO A 138 -4.01 10.08 -4.61
CA PRO A 138 -5.11 10.98 -4.98
C PRO A 138 -4.67 12.43 -5.29
N ALA A 139 -3.41 12.78 -5.00
CA ALA A 139 -2.83 14.07 -5.39
C ALA A 139 -2.75 14.28 -6.92
N VAL A 140 -2.89 13.22 -7.72
CA VAL A 140 -2.92 13.28 -9.19
C VAL A 140 -4.32 12.94 -9.72
N ALA A 141 -5.37 13.56 -9.18
CA ALA A 141 -6.61 13.66 -9.94
C ALA A 141 -6.31 14.47 -11.21
N PRO A 142 -6.63 13.99 -12.42
CA PRO A 142 -6.56 14.84 -13.60
C PRO A 142 -7.48 16.03 -13.33
N MET A 143 -6.92 17.23 -13.31
CA MET A 143 -7.67 18.47 -13.24
C MET A 143 -8.69 18.42 -14.38
N ALA A 144 -9.96 18.14 -14.05
CA ALA A 144 -11.02 18.08 -15.04
C ALA A 144 -11.00 19.41 -15.81
N PRO A 145 -11.00 19.41 -17.15
CA PRO A 145 -10.98 20.67 -17.89
C PRO A 145 -12.20 21.46 -17.43
N ALA A 146 -11.94 22.68 -16.95
CA ALA A 146 -12.99 23.62 -16.59
C ALA A 146 -13.96 23.70 -17.77
N ARG A 147 -15.22 23.33 -17.54
CA ARG A 147 -16.29 23.59 -18.50
C ARG A 147 -16.31 25.10 -18.73
N ALA A 148 -15.93 25.53 -19.92
CA ALA A 148 -16.13 26.89 -20.36
C ALA A 148 -17.62 27.22 -20.25
N ALA A 149 -17.93 28.27 -19.50
CA ALA A 149 -19.24 28.89 -19.44
C ALA A 149 -19.50 29.74 -20.69
#